data_AF-A0A2H0RH56-F1
#
_entry.id   AF-A0A2H0RH56-F1
#
_cell.length_a   1.000
_cell.length_b   1.000
_cell.length_c   1.000
_cell.angle_alpha   90.00
_cell.angle_beta   90.00
_cell.angle_gamma   90.00
#
_symmetry.space_group_name_H-M   'P 1'
#
loop_
_entity.id
_entity.type
_entity.pdbx_description
1 polymer ?
#
loop_
_entity_poly.entity_id
_entity_poly.type
_entity_poly.pdbx_seq_one_letter_code
_entity_poly.pdbx_strand_id
1 'polypeptide(L)'
;MLKKIKYKNTAWVDLTNPSREEVSELTAEYDLPTLTEDELLHPSHRAKIDWTNDHLYLVLHFPLSENSLTEIDFLIGRDFLITVHYQAVPALMEFAQILDGGDHGKRKKEENFHAGHLFYYMIRELYNPLEENLESLQRKLRQIGDQIAAANETETVRGLAVINRQILDIRRSIEPQKEIFRLLGEVGLKLYGAQFSPYARALFAEQTHLSGLIKNNCEIFAELGQTNQSLLLIKTGRRLQLLIFLTAGCLAAIILSLIV
;
A
#
# COMPACT_ATOMS: atom_id res chain seq x y z
N MET A 1 -18.44 -8.40 13.52
CA MET A 1 -19.68 -7.91 12.86
C MET A 1 -19.66 -8.42 11.44
N LEU A 2 -20.72 -9.14 11.06
CA LEU A 2 -20.84 -9.81 9.78
C LEU A 2 -21.87 -9.08 8.89
N LYS A 3 -21.48 -8.73 7.66
CA LYS A 3 -22.36 -8.19 6.61
C LYS A 3 -22.40 -9.14 5.42
N LYS A 4 -23.59 -9.51 4.95
CA LYS A 4 -23.78 -10.31 3.73
C LYS A 4 -24.49 -9.47 2.67
N ILE A 5 -23.90 -9.35 1.48
CA ILE A 5 -24.45 -8.63 0.34
C ILE A 5 -24.53 -9.60 -0.85
N LYS A 6 -25.70 -9.70 -1.47
CA LYS A 6 -25.86 -10.47 -2.72
C LYS A 6 -25.68 -9.54 -3.90
N TYR A 7 -24.77 -9.89 -4.81
CA TYR A 7 -24.53 -9.16 -6.04
C TYR A 7 -24.55 -10.13 -7.23
N LYS A 8 -25.51 -9.94 -8.14
CA LYS A 8 -25.79 -10.89 -9.24
C LYS A 8 -25.94 -12.32 -8.70
N ASN A 9 -25.10 -13.25 -9.18
CA ASN A 9 -25.09 -14.66 -8.76
C ASN A 9 -24.00 -14.95 -7.71
N THR A 10 -23.50 -13.91 -7.03
CA THR A 10 -22.42 -14.03 -6.05
C THR A 10 -22.82 -13.45 -4.70
N ALA A 11 -22.33 -14.03 -3.62
CA ALA A 11 -22.44 -13.49 -2.27
C ALA A 11 -21.12 -12.88 -1.83
N TRP A 12 -21.17 -11.68 -1.28
CA TRP A 12 -20.06 -11.11 -0.52
C TRP A 12 -20.37 -11.17 0.96
N VAL A 13 -19.48 -11.78 1.73
CA VAL A 13 -19.52 -11.78 3.19
C VAL A 13 -18.34 -10.96 3.69
N ASP A 14 -18.60 -9.95 4.51
CA ASP A 14 -17.58 -9.11 5.13
C ASP A 14 -17.61 -9.29 6.64
N LEU A 15 -16.49 -9.74 7.21
CA LEU A 15 -16.33 -9.97 8.64
C LEU A 15 -15.29 -8.99 9.21
N THR A 16 -15.76 -8.13 10.11
CA THR A 16 -14.88 -7.26 10.91
C THR A 16 -14.66 -7.85 12.30
N ASN A 17 -13.39 -8.10 12.65
CA ASN A 17 -12.93 -8.63 13.94
C ASN A 17 -13.76 -9.84 14.40
N PRO A 18 -13.68 -10.97 13.67
CA PRO A 18 -14.60 -12.09 13.85
C PRO A 18 -14.36 -12.82 15.19
N SER A 19 -15.43 -13.36 15.78
CA SER A 19 -15.32 -14.31 16.89
C SER A 19 -15.01 -15.73 16.39
N ARG A 20 -14.54 -16.61 17.30
CA ARG A 20 -14.33 -18.03 16.97
C ARG A 20 -15.59 -18.70 16.45
N GLU A 21 -16.74 -18.37 17.03
CA GLU A 21 -18.03 -18.87 16.62
C GLU A 21 -18.37 -18.41 15.19
N GLU A 22 -18.19 -17.11 14.88
CA GLU A 22 -18.41 -16.58 13.53
C GLU A 22 -17.49 -17.25 12.49
N VAL A 23 -16.21 -17.50 12.82
CA VAL A 23 -15.28 -18.20 11.90
C VAL A 23 -15.66 -19.67 11.74
N SER A 24 -16.06 -20.37 12.81
CA SER A 24 -16.47 -21.77 12.74
C SER A 24 -17.76 -21.95 11.93
N GLU A 25 -18.74 -21.06 12.09
CA GLU A 25 -19.94 -21.05 11.26
C GLU A 25 -19.63 -20.79 9.78
N LEU A 26 -18.74 -19.83 9.51
CA LEU A 26 -18.32 -19.49 8.15
C LEU A 26 -17.58 -20.64 7.45
N THR A 27 -16.64 -21.28 8.16
CA THR A 27 -15.86 -22.40 7.61
C THR A 27 -16.76 -23.60 7.31
N ALA A 28 -17.77 -23.87 8.14
CA ALA A 28 -18.78 -24.89 7.88
C ALA A 28 -19.73 -24.52 6.72
N GLU A 29 -20.17 -23.25 6.62
CA GLU A 29 -21.10 -22.78 5.57
C GLU A 29 -20.48 -22.87 4.16
N TYR A 30 -19.17 -22.59 4.03
CA TYR A 30 -18.46 -22.51 2.75
C TYR A 30 -17.49 -23.67 2.49
N ASP A 31 -17.53 -24.74 3.31
CA ASP A 31 -16.66 -25.92 3.22
C ASP A 31 -15.17 -25.55 3.13
N LEU A 32 -14.74 -24.64 4.02
CA LEU A 32 -13.36 -24.16 4.04
C LEU A 32 -12.44 -25.16 4.77
N PRO A 33 -11.16 -25.27 4.38
CA PRO A 33 -10.20 -26.13 5.05
C PRO A 33 -10.10 -25.80 6.54
N THR A 34 -9.98 -26.82 7.40
CA THR A 34 -9.88 -26.63 8.86
C THR A 34 -8.72 -25.72 9.27
N LEU A 35 -7.61 -25.74 8.51
CA LEU A 35 -6.47 -24.86 8.76
C LEU A 35 -6.83 -23.36 8.63
N THR A 36 -7.84 -23.03 7.81
CA THR A 36 -8.30 -21.65 7.61
C THR A 36 -8.91 -21.06 8.87
N GLU A 37 -9.51 -21.88 9.76
CA GLU A 37 -10.13 -21.37 11.00
C GLU A 37 -9.09 -20.67 11.90
N ASP A 38 -7.95 -21.33 12.15
CA ASP A 38 -6.90 -20.77 13.01
C ASP A 38 -6.21 -19.56 12.36
N GLU A 39 -6.11 -19.54 11.03
CA GLU A 39 -5.53 -18.43 10.27
C GLU A 39 -6.44 -17.18 10.28
N LEU A 40 -7.77 -17.35 10.22
CA LEU A 40 -8.72 -16.23 10.29
C LEU A 40 -8.92 -15.66 11.72
N LEU A 41 -8.42 -16.35 12.75
CA LEU A 41 -8.49 -15.89 14.13
C LEU A 41 -7.29 -15.04 14.54
N HIS A 42 -6.19 -15.14 13.82
CA HIS A 42 -4.94 -14.46 14.17
C HIS A 42 -4.34 -13.80 12.93
N PRO A 43 -4.19 -12.46 12.94
CA PRO A 43 -3.54 -11.75 11.85
C PRO A 43 -2.14 -12.30 11.55
N SER A 44 -1.83 -12.53 10.28
CA SER A 44 -0.52 -12.88 9.76
C SER A 44 0.22 -11.66 9.20
N HIS A 45 1.54 -11.60 9.42
CA HIS A 45 2.38 -10.59 8.78
C HIS A 45 2.78 -10.92 7.33
N ARG A 46 2.43 -12.11 6.83
CA ARG A 46 2.88 -12.60 5.54
C ARG A 46 1.74 -12.59 4.53
N ALA A 47 1.92 -11.82 3.46
CA ALA A 47 1.06 -11.92 2.29
C ALA A 47 1.21 -13.30 1.63
N LYS A 48 0.10 -13.92 1.24
CA LYS A 48 0.09 -15.26 0.62
C LYS A 48 -1.06 -15.45 -0.36
N ILE A 49 -0.94 -16.50 -1.15
CA ILE A 49 -2.01 -17.06 -1.98
C ILE A 49 -1.94 -18.58 -1.89
N ASP A 50 -2.99 -19.18 -1.36
CA ASP A 50 -3.22 -20.60 -1.32
C ASP A 50 -4.40 -20.95 -2.23
N TRP A 51 -4.31 -22.10 -2.90
CA TRP A 51 -5.33 -22.56 -3.85
C TRP A 51 -5.77 -23.97 -3.47
N THR A 52 -7.07 -24.14 -3.29
CA THR A 52 -7.75 -25.43 -3.20
C THR A 52 -8.53 -25.66 -4.50
N ASN A 53 -9.04 -26.87 -4.74
CA ASN A 53 -9.75 -27.14 -5.99
C ASN A 53 -10.93 -26.19 -6.26
N ASP A 54 -11.54 -25.63 -5.21
CA ASP A 54 -12.82 -24.91 -5.29
C ASP A 54 -12.74 -23.42 -4.92
N HIS A 55 -11.67 -22.97 -4.26
CA HIS A 55 -11.49 -21.56 -3.89
C HIS A 55 -10.02 -21.14 -3.77
N LEU A 56 -9.82 -19.83 -3.68
CA LEU A 56 -8.55 -19.19 -3.38
C LEU A 56 -8.59 -18.58 -1.99
N TYR A 57 -7.48 -18.67 -1.26
CA TYR A 57 -7.28 -17.91 -0.03
C TYR A 57 -6.09 -16.97 -0.20
N LEU A 58 -6.35 -15.67 -0.16
CA LEU A 58 -5.33 -14.62 -0.25
C LEU A 58 -5.24 -13.86 1.06
N VAL A 59 -4.02 -13.51 1.45
CA VAL A 59 -3.77 -12.55 2.52
C VAL A 59 -3.03 -11.37 1.91
N LEU A 60 -3.64 -10.19 1.97
CA LEU A 60 -3.03 -8.95 1.48
C LEU A 60 -2.96 -7.91 2.60
N HIS A 61 -1.96 -7.05 2.51
CA HIS A 61 -1.72 -5.99 3.48
C HIS A 61 -1.87 -4.62 2.84
N PHE A 62 -2.47 -3.69 3.56
CA PHE A 62 -2.72 -2.31 3.13
C PHE A 62 -2.29 -1.31 4.21
N PRO A 63 -1.73 -0.15 3.85
CA PRO A 63 -1.23 0.84 4.80
C PRO A 63 -2.38 1.79 5.25
N LEU A 64 -3.43 1.23 5.86
CA LEU A 64 -4.63 1.99 6.24
C LEU A 64 -4.55 2.60 7.65
N SER A 65 -3.61 2.14 8.47
CA SER A 65 -3.39 2.60 9.84
C SER A 65 -2.03 3.30 9.96
N GLU A 66 -1.95 4.35 10.77
CA GLU A 66 -0.74 5.17 10.92
C GLU A 66 0.49 4.38 11.42
N ASN A 67 0.27 3.24 12.11
CA ASN A 67 1.34 2.50 12.80
C ASN A 67 1.44 1.04 12.40
N SER A 68 0.57 0.53 11.52
CA SER A 68 0.57 -0.89 11.15
C SER A 68 -0.05 -1.12 9.79
N LEU A 69 0.34 -2.22 9.16
CA LEU A 69 -0.35 -2.70 7.98
C LEU A 69 -1.66 -3.39 8.40
N THR A 70 -2.73 -3.06 7.69
CA THR A 70 -4.02 -3.71 7.80
C THR A 70 -4.03 -4.93 6.92
N GLU A 71 -4.17 -6.09 7.53
CA GLU A 71 -4.45 -7.33 6.84
C GLU A 71 -5.90 -7.39 6.42
N ILE A 72 -6.10 -7.87 5.20
CA ILE A 72 -7.39 -8.28 4.67
C ILE A 72 -7.20 -9.66 4.06
N ASP A 73 -7.90 -10.62 4.63
CA ASP A 73 -8.03 -11.98 4.15
C ASP A 73 -9.14 -12.04 3.10
N PHE A 74 -8.90 -12.75 2.00
CA PHE A 74 -9.87 -12.95 0.93
C PHE A 74 -10.02 -14.44 0.64
N LEU A 75 -11.21 -14.98 0.87
CA LEU A 75 -11.60 -16.31 0.42
C LEU A 75 -12.51 -16.17 -0.79
N ILE A 76 -12.08 -16.70 -1.92
CA ILE A 76 -12.68 -16.43 -3.22
C ILE A 76 -13.07 -17.75 -3.88
N GLY A 77 -14.35 -18.08 -3.81
CA GLY A 77 -14.95 -19.23 -4.50
C GLY A 77 -15.41 -18.87 -5.90
N ARG A 78 -16.31 -19.69 -6.48
CA ARG A 78 -17.00 -19.38 -7.74
C ARG A 78 -18.11 -18.36 -7.54
N ASP A 79 -18.89 -18.52 -6.49
CA ASP A 79 -20.11 -17.78 -6.19
C ASP A 79 -20.04 -17.04 -4.85
N PHE A 80 -18.91 -17.05 -4.16
CA PHE A 80 -18.71 -16.29 -2.93
C PHE A 80 -17.37 -15.57 -2.89
N LEU A 81 -17.37 -14.39 -2.27
CA LEU A 81 -16.20 -13.66 -1.82
C LEU A 81 -16.38 -13.43 -0.33
N ILE A 82 -15.42 -13.82 0.48
CA ILE A 82 -15.41 -13.50 1.91
C ILE A 82 -14.20 -12.63 2.20
N THR A 83 -14.42 -11.50 2.87
CA THR A 83 -13.38 -10.64 3.41
C THR A 83 -13.35 -10.75 4.92
N VAL A 84 -12.17 -10.95 5.49
CA VAL A 84 -11.96 -10.88 6.94
C VAL A 84 -10.90 -9.83 7.22
N HIS A 85 -11.19 -8.95 8.19
CA HIS A 85 -10.28 -7.88 8.57
C HIS A 85 -10.48 -7.49 10.03
N TYR A 86 -9.40 -7.05 10.69
CA TYR A 86 -9.37 -6.89 12.16
C TYR A 86 -9.53 -5.43 12.63
N GLN A 87 -9.74 -4.52 11.69
CA GLN A 87 -9.99 -3.09 11.93
C GLN A 87 -10.86 -2.52 10.81
N ALA A 88 -11.47 -1.35 11.00
CA ALA A 88 -12.32 -0.76 9.97
C ALA A 88 -11.54 -0.47 8.68
N VAL A 89 -12.13 -0.82 7.53
CA VAL A 89 -11.57 -0.56 6.19
C VAL A 89 -12.56 0.32 5.42
N PRO A 90 -12.34 1.65 5.36
CA PRO A 90 -13.27 2.58 4.71
C PRO A 90 -13.60 2.21 3.25
N ALA A 91 -12.59 1.77 2.49
CA ALA A 91 -12.78 1.36 1.10
C ALA A 91 -13.74 0.16 0.93
N LEU A 92 -13.79 -0.78 1.90
CA LEU A 92 -14.77 -1.87 1.88
C LEU A 92 -16.17 -1.33 2.22
N MET A 93 -16.29 -0.39 3.16
CA MET A 93 -17.57 0.25 3.47
C MET A 93 -18.14 1.02 2.26
N GLU A 94 -17.28 1.74 1.54
CA GLU A 94 -17.63 2.43 0.29
C GLU A 94 -17.99 1.44 -0.81
N PHE A 95 -17.22 0.36 -0.97
CA PHE A 95 -17.53 -0.71 -1.92
C PHE A 95 -18.90 -1.33 -1.66
N ALA A 96 -19.27 -1.52 -0.40
CA ALA A 96 -20.61 -1.98 -0.02
C ALA A 96 -21.72 -1.02 -0.44
N GLN A 97 -21.52 0.29 -0.29
CA GLN A 97 -22.47 1.30 -0.76
C GLN A 97 -22.60 1.28 -2.29
N ILE A 98 -21.51 1.07 -3.02
CA ILE A 98 -21.52 0.94 -4.49
C ILE A 98 -22.33 -0.28 -4.93
N LEU A 99 -22.25 -1.40 -4.20
CA LEU A 99 -23.04 -2.59 -4.49
C LEU A 99 -24.52 -2.43 -4.11
N ASP A 100 -24.81 -1.80 -2.97
CA ASP A 100 -26.18 -1.57 -2.49
C ASP A 100 -26.92 -0.48 -3.31
N GLY A 101 -26.20 0.54 -3.79
CA GLY A 101 -26.76 1.74 -4.43
C GLY A 101 -27.30 1.55 -5.84
N GLY A 102 -27.21 0.35 -6.43
CA GLY A 102 -27.83 0.02 -7.71
C GLY A 102 -27.30 0.77 -8.93
N ASP A 103 -26.31 1.67 -8.78
CA ASP A 103 -25.60 2.32 -9.89
C ASP A 103 -24.64 1.34 -10.57
N HIS A 104 -25.20 0.25 -11.06
CA HIS A 104 -24.54 -0.71 -11.93
C HIS A 104 -24.50 -0.20 -13.38
N GLY A 105 -24.85 1.07 -13.60
CA GLY A 105 -24.87 1.76 -14.88
C GLY A 105 -23.48 1.99 -15.43
N LYS A 106 -22.82 0.91 -15.90
CA LYS A 106 -21.75 0.86 -16.94
C LYS A 106 -20.95 -0.45 -16.93
N ARG A 107 -21.02 -1.27 -15.87
CA ARG A 107 -20.36 -2.58 -15.87
C ARG A 107 -21.16 -3.50 -16.78
N LYS A 108 -20.59 -3.85 -17.94
CA LYS A 108 -21.22 -4.67 -18.99
C LYS A 108 -22.01 -5.84 -18.38
N LYS A 109 -23.06 -6.29 -19.07
CA LYS A 109 -23.63 -7.63 -18.84
C LYS A 109 -22.53 -8.65 -19.11
N GLU A 110 -21.71 -8.91 -18.10
CA GLU A 110 -20.69 -9.94 -18.09
C GLU A 110 -21.46 -11.26 -18.00
N GLU A 111 -21.51 -11.97 -19.12
CA GLU A 111 -21.92 -13.37 -19.15
C GLU A 111 -20.97 -14.14 -18.23
N ASN A 112 -21.52 -14.98 -17.33
CA ASN A 112 -20.76 -15.75 -16.34
C ASN A 112 -20.00 -14.92 -15.27
N PHE A 113 -20.66 -13.92 -14.68
CA PHE A 113 -20.14 -13.24 -13.49
C PHE A 113 -19.91 -14.21 -12.32
N HIS A 114 -18.74 -14.12 -11.69
CA HIS A 114 -18.29 -14.98 -10.58
C HIS A 114 -17.47 -14.15 -9.59
N ALA A 115 -17.18 -14.69 -8.40
CA ALA A 115 -16.58 -13.92 -7.30
C ALA A 115 -15.19 -13.33 -7.62
N GLY A 116 -14.39 -13.96 -8.49
CA GLY A 116 -13.16 -13.36 -9.02
C GLY A 116 -13.35 -11.98 -9.69
N HIS A 117 -14.50 -11.72 -10.34
CA HIS A 117 -14.82 -10.39 -10.86
C HIS A 117 -15.09 -9.39 -9.73
N LEU A 118 -15.79 -9.84 -8.69
CA LEU A 118 -16.08 -9.01 -7.52
C LEU A 118 -14.78 -8.64 -6.80
N PHE A 119 -13.88 -9.61 -6.60
CA PHE A 119 -12.55 -9.40 -6.07
C PHE A 119 -11.76 -8.39 -6.92
N TYR A 120 -11.82 -8.51 -8.26
CA TYR A 120 -11.19 -7.54 -9.15
C TYR A 120 -11.65 -6.09 -8.88
N TYR A 121 -12.96 -5.88 -8.81
CA TYR A 121 -13.51 -4.56 -8.56
C TYR A 121 -13.16 -4.05 -7.15
N MET A 122 -13.16 -4.93 -6.15
CA MET A 122 -12.81 -4.59 -4.78
C MET A 122 -11.35 -4.16 -4.64
N ILE A 123 -10.41 -4.87 -5.28
CA ILE A 123 -8.99 -4.50 -5.25
C ILE A 123 -8.77 -3.12 -5.85
N ARG A 124 -9.50 -2.76 -6.91
CA ARG A 124 -9.41 -1.42 -7.49
C ARG A 124 -9.87 -0.34 -6.51
N GLU A 125 -10.97 -0.57 -5.79
CA GLU A 125 -11.38 0.36 -4.73
C GLU A 125 -10.38 0.44 -3.57
N LEU A 126 -9.70 -0.67 -3.23
CA LEU A 126 -8.64 -0.67 -2.23
C LEU A 126 -7.36 0.04 -2.71
N TYR A 127 -7.10 0.06 -4.01
CA TYR A 127 -5.92 0.68 -4.62
C TYR A 127 -6.08 2.17 -4.87
N ASN A 128 -7.28 2.65 -5.20
CA ASN A 128 -7.54 4.06 -5.51
C ASN A 128 -6.98 5.03 -4.44
N PRO A 129 -7.24 4.85 -3.13
CA PRO A 129 -6.71 5.76 -2.10
C PRO A 129 -5.17 5.73 -2.01
N LEU A 130 -4.54 4.60 -2.39
CA LEU A 130 -3.09 4.46 -2.37
C LEU A 130 -2.43 5.23 -3.50
N GLU A 131 -3.03 5.20 -4.69
CA GLU A 131 -2.59 6.03 -5.82
C GLU A 131 -2.68 7.51 -5.47
N GLU A 132 -3.82 7.97 -4.94
CA GLU A 132 -4.01 9.36 -4.50
C GLU A 132 -2.97 9.77 -3.44
N ASN A 133 -2.66 8.88 -2.49
CA ASN A 133 -1.65 9.14 -1.47
C ASN A 133 -0.24 9.26 -2.09
N LEU A 134 0.14 8.38 -3.02
CA LEU A 134 1.42 8.46 -3.72
C LEU A 134 1.57 9.75 -4.55
N GLU A 135 0.50 10.21 -5.20
CA GLU A 135 0.49 11.50 -5.91
C GLU A 135 0.62 12.69 -4.94
N SER A 136 -0.02 12.61 -3.78
CA SER A 136 0.11 13.59 -2.69
C SER A 136 1.54 13.63 -2.16
N LEU A 137 2.16 12.48 -1.92
CA LEU A 137 3.55 12.36 -1.51
C LEU A 137 4.51 12.96 -2.53
N GLN A 138 4.29 12.72 -3.82
CA GLN A 138 5.09 13.30 -4.88
C GLN A 138 4.98 14.84 -4.91
N ARG A 139 3.79 15.40 -4.66
CA ARG A 139 3.61 16.86 -4.51
C ARG A 139 4.37 17.40 -3.30
N LYS A 140 4.34 16.71 -2.15
CA LYS A 140 5.10 17.10 -0.95
C LYS A 140 6.62 17.04 -1.18
N LEU A 141 7.11 16.02 -1.88
CA LEU A 141 8.53 15.93 -2.27
C LEU A 141 8.95 17.13 -3.11
N ARG A 142 8.14 17.54 -4.10
CA ARG A 142 8.40 18.76 -4.89
C ARG A 142 8.53 20.01 -4.01
N GLN A 143 7.62 20.20 -3.06
CA GLN A 143 7.67 21.32 -2.11
C GLN A 143 8.94 21.30 -1.24
N ILE A 144 9.38 20.11 -0.80
CA ILE A 144 10.65 19.97 -0.08
C ILE A 144 11.83 20.35 -0.96
N GLY A 145 11.80 20.00 -2.25
CA GLY A 145 12.79 20.46 -3.23
C GLY A 145 12.93 21.99 -3.24
N ASP A 146 11.82 22.71 -3.24
CA ASP A 146 11.82 24.19 -3.17
C ASP A 146 12.38 24.71 -1.83
N GLN A 147 12.09 24.03 -0.71
CA GLN A 147 12.61 24.38 0.62
C GLN A 147 14.13 24.17 0.74
N ILE A 148 14.65 23.11 0.11
CA ILE A 148 16.09 22.84 0.03
C ILE A 148 16.78 24.01 -0.69
N ALA A 149 16.21 24.50 -1.78
CA ALA A 149 16.73 25.67 -2.49
C ALA A 149 16.67 26.96 -1.64
N ALA A 150 15.61 27.12 -0.84
CA ALA A 150 15.44 28.23 0.09
C ALA A 150 16.26 28.12 1.40
N ALA A 151 17.11 27.09 1.54
CA ALA A 151 18.01 26.89 2.67
C ALA A 151 17.33 26.65 4.04
N ASN A 152 16.11 26.11 4.08
CA ASN A 152 15.38 25.82 5.33
C ASN A 152 15.67 24.41 5.88
N GLU A 153 16.77 24.25 6.61
CA GLU A 153 17.38 22.94 6.94
C GLU A 153 16.55 22.07 7.89
N THR A 154 15.95 22.65 8.93
CA THR A 154 15.25 21.88 9.99
C THR A 154 13.93 21.30 9.49
N GLU A 155 13.12 22.10 8.82
CA GLU A 155 11.84 21.71 8.23
C GLU A 155 12.04 20.66 7.13
N THR A 156 13.09 20.80 6.31
CA THR A 156 13.44 19.86 5.25
C THR A 156 13.66 18.44 5.81
N VAL A 157 14.49 18.30 6.85
CA VAL A 157 14.82 16.99 7.43
C VAL A 157 13.58 16.32 8.05
N ARG A 158 12.75 17.09 8.76
CA ARG A 158 11.50 16.57 9.35
C ARG A 158 10.52 16.13 8.27
N GLY A 159 10.35 16.95 7.22
CA GLY A 159 9.49 16.62 6.08
C GLY A 159 9.91 15.33 5.37
N LEU A 160 11.22 15.18 5.10
CA LEU A 160 11.78 13.97 4.49
C LEU A 160 11.54 12.73 5.36
N ALA A 161 11.72 12.83 6.68
CA ALA A 161 11.51 11.69 7.58
C ALA A 161 10.05 11.19 7.57
N VAL A 162 9.07 12.11 7.55
CA VAL A 162 7.64 11.77 7.49
C VAL A 162 7.31 11.10 6.16
N ILE A 163 7.76 11.68 5.04
CA ILE A 163 7.50 11.13 3.70
C ILE A 163 8.15 9.76 3.54
N ASN A 164 9.39 9.58 4.00
CA ASN A 164 10.09 8.30 3.93
C ASN A 164 9.31 7.19 4.62
N ARG A 165 8.76 7.45 5.82
CA ARG A 165 7.94 6.48 6.55
C ARG A 165 6.72 6.08 5.72
N GLN A 166 5.97 7.05 5.20
CA GLN A 166 4.76 6.79 4.40
C GLN A 166 5.07 6.00 3.12
N ILE A 167 6.14 6.34 2.38
CA ILE A 167 6.55 5.59 1.19
C ILE A 167 6.95 4.15 1.55
N LEU A 168 7.69 3.97 2.65
CA LEU A 168 8.12 2.64 3.09
C LEU A 168 6.94 1.78 3.56
N ASP A 169 5.93 2.35 4.19
CA ASP A 169 4.72 1.63 4.61
C ASP A 169 3.95 1.11 3.41
N ILE A 170 3.71 1.97 2.40
CA ILE A 170 3.06 1.57 1.15
C ILE A 170 3.92 0.53 0.40
N ARG A 171 5.24 0.72 0.33
CA ARG A 171 6.12 -0.24 -0.33
C ARG A 171 6.08 -1.61 0.31
N ARG A 172 6.13 -1.68 1.65
CA ARG A 172 6.08 -2.94 2.41
C ARG A 172 4.76 -3.68 2.21
N SER A 173 3.67 -2.96 1.98
CA SER A 173 2.35 -3.56 1.78
C SER A 173 2.12 -4.01 0.33
N ILE A 174 2.62 -3.28 -0.67
CA ILE A 174 2.32 -3.50 -2.10
C ILE A 174 3.30 -4.42 -2.82
N GLU A 175 4.60 -4.33 -2.52
CA GLU A 175 5.62 -5.14 -3.21
C GLU A 175 5.38 -6.66 -3.07
N PRO A 176 5.01 -7.21 -1.89
CA PRO A 176 4.72 -8.65 -1.77
C PRO A 176 3.55 -9.11 -2.63
N GLN A 177 2.61 -8.22 -2.96
CA GLN A 177 1.39 -8.57 -3.70
C GLN A 177 1.69 -8.89 -5.18
N LYS A 178 2.84 -8.47 -5.72
CA LYS A 178 3.24 -8.75 -7.11
C LYS A 178 3.20 -10.23 -7.44
N GLU A 179 3.81 -11.03 -6.56
CA GLU A 179 3.88 -12.48 -6.75
C GLU A 179 2.51 -13.12 -6.60
N ILE A 180 1.67 -12.59 -5.70
CA ILE A 180 0.29 -13.03 -5.51
C ILE A 180 -0.53 -12.84 -6.79
N PHE A 181 -0.49 -11.66 -7.40
CA PHE A 181 -1.24 -11.42 -8.65
C PHE A 181 -0.65 -12.15 -9.86
N ARG A 182 0.66 -12.40 -9.87
CA ARG A 182 1.29 -13.27 -10.87
C ARG A 182 0.73 -14.69 -10.78
N LEU A 183 0.70 -15.26 -9.58
CA LEU A 183 0.14 -16.59 -9.31
C LEU A 183 -1.37 -16.63 -9.55
N LEU A 184 -2.11 -15.58 -9.19
CA LEU A 184 -3.55 -15.44 -9.47
C LEU A 184 -3.85 -15.56 -10.97
N GLY A 185 -2.95 -15.06 -11.82
CA GLY A 185 -3.02 -15.28 -13.26
C GLY A 185 -3.03 -16.77 -13.62
N GLU A 186 -2.22 -17.59 -12.98
CA GLU A 186 -2.13 -19.03 -13.27
C GLU A 186 -3.30 -19.82 -12.66
N VAL A 187 -3.59 -19.60 -11.37
CA VAL A 187 -4.63 -20.37 -10.65
C VAL A 187 -6.04 -19.88 -10.97
N GLY A 188 -6.21 -18.58 -11.23
CA GLY A 188 -7.49 -18.00 -11.63
C GLY A 188 -7.99 -18.52 -12.97
N LEU A 189 -7.09 -18.85 -13.91
CA LEU A 189 -7.48 -19.51 -15.16
C LEU A 189 -8.08 -20.90 -14.92
N LYS A 190 -7.53 -21.66 -13.95
CA LYS A 190 -8.04 -22.99 -13.60
C LYS A 190 -9.40 -22.91 -12.91
N LEU A 191 -9.55 -21.99 -11.97
CA LEU A 191 -10.77 -21.85 -11.17
C LEU A 191 -11.91 -21.21 -11.97
N TYR A 192 -11.62 -20.17 -12.75
CA TYR A 192 -12.65 -19.36 -13.39
C TYR A 192 -12.76 -19.56 -14.91
N GLY A 193 -11.74 -20.11 -15.56
CA GLY A 193 -11.68 -20.28 -17.01
C GLY A 193 -11.00 -19.11 -17.74
N ALA A 194 -10.84 -19.26 -19.05
CA ALA A 194 -10.08 -18.32 -19.88
C ALA A 194 -10.65 -16.89 -19.92
N GLN A 195 -11.96 -16.74 -19.70
CA GLN A 195 -12.64 -15.45 -19.66
C GLN A 195 -12.21 -14.56 -18.49
N PHE A 196 -11.62 -15.13 -17.43
CA PHE A 196 -11.08 -14.37 -16.31
C PHE A 196 -9.69 -13.78 -16.61
N SER A 197 -9.00 -14.28 -17.64
CA SER A 197 -7.63 -13.86 -17.99
C SER A 197 -7.44 -12.35 -18.15
N PRO A 198 -8.35 -11.58 -18.79
CA PRO A 198 -8.24 -10.12 -18.86
C PRO A 198 -8.26 -9.45 -17.48
N TYR A 199 -9.06 -9.94 -16.54
CA TYR A 199 -9.19 -9.38 -15.19
C TYR A 199 -7.95 -9.70 -14.34
N ALA A 200 -7.44 -10.94 -14.41
CA ALA A 200 -6.20 -11.29 -13.73
C ALA A 200 -5.01 -10.47 -14.25
N ARG A 201 -4.91 -10.27 -15.58
CA ARG A 201 -3.90 -9.37 -16.18
C ARG A 201 -4.09 -7.92 -15.74
N ALA A 202 -5.33 -7.45 -15.64
CA ALA A 202 -5.62 -6.11 -15.15
C ALA A 202 -5.16 -5.94 -13.70
N LEU A 203 -5.44 -6.89 -12.79
CA LEU A 203 -4.93 -6.84 -11.41
C LEU A 203 -3.42 -6.78 -11.33
N PHE A 204 -2.74 -7.61 -12.11
CA PHE A 204 -1.29 -7.58 -12.18
C PHE A 204 -0.76 -6.24 -12.73
N ALA A 205 -1.45 -5.66 -13.71
CA ALA A 205 -1.09 -4.35 -14.27
C ALA A 205 -1.31 -3.21 -13.25
N GLU A 206 -2.42 -3.21 -12.52
CA GLU A 206 -2.70 -2.24 -11.44
C GLU A 206 -1.63 -2.33 -10.34
N GLN A 207 -1.26 -3.54 -9.90
CA GLN A 207 -0.18 -3.73 -8.93
C GLN A 207 1.17 -3.24 -9.45
N THR A 208 1.47 -3.51 -10.74
CA THR A 208 2.71 -3.06 -11.38
C THR A 208 2.75 -1.54 -11.51
N HIS A 209 1.61 -0.91 -11.82
CA HIS A 209 1.46 0.53 -11.88
C HIS A 209 1.76 1.18 -10.52
N LEU A 210 1.12 0.72 -9.44
CA LEU A 210 1.39 1.18 -8.08
C LEU A 210 2.87 0.99 -7.69
N SER A 211 3.46 -0.16 -8.01
CA SER A 211 4.89 -0.42 -7.76
C SER A 211 5.79 0.59 -8.49
N GLY A 212 5.41 0.97 -9.72
CA GLY A 212 6.09 2.02 -10.49
C GLY A 212 5.99 3.40 -9.81
N LEU A 213 4.82 3.77 -9.33
CA LEU A 213 4.61 5.02 -8.59
C LEU A 213 5.43 5.07 -7.28
N ILE A 214 5.48 3.96 -6.54
CA ILE A 214 6.30 3.81 -5.34
C ILE A 214 7.78 4.00 -5.68
N LYS A 215 8.27 3.30 -6.72
CA LYS A 215 9.66 3.40 -7.18
C LYS A 215 10.03 4.84 -7.56
N ASN A 216 9.18 5.51 -8.34
CA ASN A 216 9.39 6.90 -8.73
C ASN A 216 9.47 7.84 -7.50
N ASN A 217 8.57 7.68 -6.52
CA ASN A 217 8.63 8.45 -5.29
C ASN A 217 9.91 8.18 -4.48
N CYS A 218 10.36 6.91 -4.40
CA CYS A 218 11.65 6.56 -3.78
C CYS A 218 12.84 7.22 -4.48
N GLU A 219 12.85 7.24 -5.81
CA GLU A 219 13.93 7.86 -6.61
C GLU A 219 14.00 9.36 -6.38
N ILE A 220 12.86 10.06 -6.43
CA ILE A 220 12.78 11.50 -6.12
C ILE A 220 13.23 11.78 -4.68
N PHE A 221 12.77 10.98 -3.71
CA PHE A 221 13.20 11.11 -2.32
C PHE A 221 14.71 10.97 -2.16
N ALA A 222 15.32 9.96 -2.81
CA ALA A 222 16.75 9.72 -2.75
C ALA A 222 17.55 10.89 -3.35
N GLU A 223 17.12 11.42 -4.49
CA GLU A 223 17.74 12.58 -5.15
C GLU A 223 17.68 13.84 -4.27
N LEU A 224 16.53 14.11 -3.65
CA LEU A 224 16.37 15.23 -2.72
C LEU A 224 17.24 15.07 -1.47
N GLY A 225 17.31 13.85 -0.93
CA GLY A 225 18.21 13.51 0.18
C GLY A 225 19.68 13.79 -0.14
N GLN A 226 20.14 13.36 -1.32
CA GLN A 226 21.51 13.60 -1.80
C GLN A 226 21.80 15.09 -2.04
N THR A 227 20.85 15.81 -2.62
CA THR A 227 20.96 17.26 -2.87
C THR A 227 21.06 18.04 -1.56
N ASN A 228 20.19 17.72 -0.59
CA ASN A 228 20.23 18.32 0.74
C ASN A 228 21.57 18.07 1.45
N GLN A 229 22.07 16.83 1.41
CA GLN A 229 23.37 16.50 2.00
C GLN A 229 24.52 17.27 1.34
N SER A 230 24.51 17.39 0.01
CA SER A 230 25.52 18.14 -0.74
C SER A 230 25.53 19.64 -0.37
N LEU A 231 24.34 20.25 -0.23
CA LEU A 231 24.21 21.64 0.19
C LEU A 231 24.68 21.87 1.62
N LEU A 232 24.38 20.96 2.54
CA LEU A 232 24.87 21.01 3.92
C LEU A 232 26.40 20.93 3.96
N LEU A 233 27.03 20.08 3.13
CA LEU A 233 28.48 19.99 3.02
C LEU A 233 29.09 21.30 2.51
N ILE A 234 28.52 21.90 1.46
CA ILE A 234 28.98 23.20 0.92
C ILE A 234 28.87 24.31 1.97
N LYS A 235 27.75 24.41 2.68
CA LYS A 235 27.55 25.43 3.74
C LYS A 235 28.51 25.24 4.90
N THR A 236 28.71 23.99 5.33
CA THR A 236 29.65 23.66 6.41
C THR A 236 31.08 24.02 6.01
N GLY A 237 31.47 23.70 4.77
CA GLY A 237 32.76 24.10 4.20
C GLY A 237 32.97 25.62 4.20
N ARG A 238 31.96 26.40 3.79
CA ARG A 238 32.03 27.88 3.82
C ARG A 238 32.16 28.42 5.25
N ARG A 239 31.40 27.88 6.22
CA ARG A 239 31.52 28.27 7.63
C ARG A 239 32.91 27.97 8.19
N LEU A 240 33.48 26.81 7.85
CA LEU A 240 34.83 26.42 8.24
C LEU A 240 35.87 27.38 7.63
N GLN A 241 35.77 27.69 6.34
CA GLN A 241 36.68 28.63 5.67
C GLN A 241 36.68 30.01 6.35
N LEU A 242 35.49 30.55 6.67
CA LEU A 242 35.38 31.82 7.40
C LEU A 242 36.05 31.76 8.77
N LEU A 243 35.84 30.67 9.52
CA LEU A 243 36.48 30.47 10.83
C LEU A 243 38.01 30.36 10.72
N ILE A 244 38.51 29.67 9.69
CA ILE A 244 39.94 29.58 9.40
C ILE A 244 40.52 30.96 9.09
N PHE A 245 39.87 31.77 8.24
CA PHE A 245 40.34 33.12 7.94
C PHE A 245 40.35 34.03 9.19
N LEU A 246 39.30 33.99 10.00
CA LEU A 246 39.21 34.77 11.24
C LEU A 246 40.30 34.37 12.24
N THR A 247 40.49 33.06 12.45
CA THR A 247 41.49 32.55 13.39
C THR A 247 42.92 32.84 12.92
N ALA A 248 43.22 32.65 11.63
CA ALA A 248 44.50 33.01 11.05
C ALA A 248 44.78 34.52 11.15
N GLY A 249 43.78 35.36 10.89
CA GLY A 249 43.88 36.81 11.04
C GLY A 249 44.15 37.25 12.48
N CYS A 250 43.40 36.71 13.46
CA CYS A 250 43.63 36.98 14.88
C CYS A 250 45.05 36.54 15.32
N LEU A 251 45.49 35.36 14.88
CA LEU A 251 46.83 34.86 15.20
C LEU A 251 47.92 35.80 14.66
N ALA A 252 47.79 36.24 13.41
CA ALA A 252 48.73 37.18 12.81
C ALA A 252 48.77 38.52 13.56
N ALA A 253 47.61 39.05 13.97
CA ALA A 253 47.52 40.29 14.75
C ALA A 253 48.18 40.16 16.13
N ILE A 254 47.98 39.03 16.81
CA ILE A 254 48.62 38.73 18.10
C ILE A 254 50.15 38.69 17.95
N ILE A 255 50.65 37.98 16.94
CA ILE A 255 52.09 37.91 16.66
C ILE A 255 52.66 39.31 16.41
N LEU A 256 51.98 40.14 15.62
CA LEU A 256 52.43 41.50 15.34
C LEU A 256 52.49 42.36 16.62
N SER A 257 51.51 42.21 17.51
CA SER A 257 51.47 42.94 18.79
C SER A 257 52.54 42.53 19.80
N LEU A 258 53.13 41.33 19.65
CA LEU A 258 54.23 40.86 20.49
C LEU A 258 55.61 41.35 20.01
N ILE A 259 55.70 41.85 18.77
CA ILE A 259 56.95 42.29 18.13
C ILE A 259 57.13 43.81 18.23
N VAL A 260 56.04 44.56 18.48
CA VAL A 260 56.03 46.03 18.67
C VAL A 260 56.04 46.35 20.16
#